data_AF-A0A4Y2RKE4-F1
#
_entry.id   AF-A0A4Y2RKE4-F1
#
_cell.length_a   1.000
_cell.length_b   1.000
_cell.length_c   1.000
_cell.angle_alpha   90.00
_cell.angle_beta   90.00
_cell.angle_gamma   90.00
#
_symmetry.space_group_name_H-M   'P 1'
#
loop_
_entity.id
_entity.type
_entity.pdbx_description
1 polymer ?
#
loop_
_entity_poly.entity_id
_entity_poly.type
_entity_poly.pdbx_seq_one_letter_code
_entity_poly.pdbx_strand_id
1 'polypeptide(L)'
;MIIYFPDCNCGEYSKSCRYNWKGDQICDCFPGYAQKYGSCEECNCGPYGSCSFQYGQKTCNCRPFAFEKNEICIIMESTTSDSTTAVRTTILPSTTQYCNCGEYSKSCHYNRRGVKICDCFPGYAEKYGSCDECNCGPYGSCSFQNGRKTCSCKSFQVEINGVCVEMGTTSEGATDSAIVSSTVQECDCGPRGRCTLESGQKKCVCDQFTSEREGRCVGM
;
A
#
# COMPACT_ATOMS: atom_id res chain seq x y z
N MET A 1 45.58 -22.99 -43.77
CA MET A 1 44.85 -23.28 -42.54
C MET A 1 43.46 -22.69 -42.69
N ILE A 2 42.45 -23.50 -42.98
CA ILE A 2 41.05 -23.04 -43.06
C ILE A 2 40.59 -22.90 -41.60
N ILE A 3 40.26 -21.68 -41.18
CA ILE A 3 39.65 -21.44 -39.88
C ILE A 3 38.17 -21.75 -40.05
N TYR A 4 37.74 -22.91 -39.55
CA TYR A 4 36.32 -23.24 -39.43
C TYR A 4 35.75 -22.36 -38.31
N PHE A 5 34.90 -21.40 -38.66
CA PHE A 5 34.03 -20.78 -37.67
C PHE A 5 32.82 -21.71 -37.51
N PRO A 6 32.59 -22.30 -36.33
CA PRO A 6 31.38 -23.07 -36.12
C PRO A 6 30.17 -22.18 -36.35
N ASP A 7 29.14 -22.71 -37.00
CA ASP A 7 27.88 -22.02 -37.19
C ASP A 7 27.26 -21.73 -35.82
N CYS A 8 26.74 -20.51 -35.63
CA CYS A 8 26.08 -20.11 -34.39
C CYS A 8 24.81 -20.93 -34.22
N ASN A 9 24.83 -21.95 -33.36
CA ASN A 9 23.71 -22.86 -33.16
C ASN A 9 23.37 -22.98 -31.67
N CYS A 10 22.19 -22.49 -31.31
CA CYS A 10 21.65 -22.49 -29.96
C CYS A 10 20.58 -23.58 -29.72
N GLY A 11 20.42 -24.51 -30.67
CA GLY A 11 19.39 -25.54 -30.66
C GLY A 11 18.02 -25.05 -31.13
N GLU A 12 17.06 -25.99 -31.20
CA GLU A 12 15.71 -25.78 -31.74
C GLU A 12 14.87 -24.80 -30.91
N TYR A 13 15.18 -24.66 -29.60
CA TYR A 13 14.45 -23.77 -28.70
C TYR A 13 15.00 -22.33 -28.66
N SER A 14 15.80 -21.98 -29.67
CA SER A 14 16.34 -20.64 -29.84
C SER A 14 15.54 -19.84 -30.88
N LYS A 15 15.32 -18.57 -30.58
CA LYS A 15 14.78 -17.57 -31.52
C LYS A 15 15.88 -17.02 -32.41
N SER A 16 17.05 -16.76 -31.81
CA SER A 16 18.20 -16.23 -32.52
C SER A 16 19.50 -16.57 -31.79
N CYS A 17 20.60 -16.56 -32.54
CA CYS A 17 21.95 -16.79 -32.05
C CYS A 17 22.84 -15.62 -32.52
N ARG A 18 23.74 -15.16 -31.66
CA ARG A 18 24.79 -14.20 -32.02
C ARG A 18 26.07 -14.48 -31.25
N TYR A 19 27.20 -14.04 -31.77
CA TYR A 19 28.46 -14.07 -31.05
C TYR A 19 28.70 -12.79 -30.26
N ASN A 20 29.31 -12.91 -29.08
CA ASN A 20 29.88 -11.77 -28.36
C ASN A 20 31.31 -11.46 -28.89
N TRP A 21 31.91 -10.39 -28.38
CA TRP A 21 33.27 -9.97 -28.74
C TRP A 21 34.39 -10.96 -28.33
N LYS A 22 34.10 -11.92 -27.45
CA LYS A 22 35.01 -13.00 -27.06
C LYS A 22 34.85 -14.26 -27.93
N GLY A 23 33.84 -14.29 -28.80
CA GLY A 23 33.50 -15.46 -29.61
C GLY A 23 32.56 -16.45 -28.93
N ASP A 24 32.01 -16.13 -27.75
CA ASP A 24 30.99 -16.99 -27.13
C ASP A 24 29.64 -16.77 -27.82
N GLN A 25 28.92 -17.85 -28.09
CA GLN A 25 27.54 -17.77 -28.56
C GLN A 25 26.60 -17.30 -27.46
N ILE A 26 25.74 -16.35 -27.79
CA ILE A 26 24.65 -15.84 -26.96
C ILE A 26 23.34 -16.23 -27.64
N CYS A 27 22.50 -16.92 -26.88
CA CYS A 27 21.23 -17.45 -27.34
C CYS A 27 20.08 -16.60 -26.81
N ASP A 28 19.19 -16.19 -27.70
CA ASP A 28 17.86 -15.73 -27.31
C ASP A 28 16.89 -16.92 -27.38
N CYS A 29 16.34 -17.33 -26.25
CA CYS A 29 15.53 -18.53 -26.13
C CYS A 29 14.03 -18.24 -26.18
N PHE A 30 13.22 -19.25 -26.53
CA PHE A 30 11.78 -19.16 -26.36
C PHE A 30 11.37 -19.05 -24.88
N PRO A 31 10.19 -18.47 -24.57
CA PRO A 31 9.67 -18.48 -23.20
C PRO A 31 9.64 -19.90 -22.63
N GLY A 32 10.10 -20.06 -21.37
CA GLY A 32 10.25 -21.37 -20.74
C GLY A 32 11.60 -22.05 -21.01
N TYR A 33 12.51 -21.41 -21.76
CA TYR A 33 13.87 -21.89 -22.01
C TYR A 33 14.89 -20.83 -21.62
N ALA A 34 16.09 -21.25 -21.22
CA ALA A 34 17.21 -20.37 -20.90
C ALA A 34 18.53 -20.95 -21.40
N GLN A 35 19.51 -20.06 -21.64
CA GLN A 35 20.81 -20.47 -22.14
C GLN A 35 21.59 -21.25 -21.06
N LYS A 36 22.04 -22.45 -21.41
CA LYS A 36 22.90 -23.33 -20.61
C LYS A 36 23.95 -23.96 -21.52
N TYR A 37 25.24 -23.78 -21.19
CA TYR A 37 26.37 -24.34 -21.95
C TYR A 37 26.31 -24.11 -23.47
N GLY A 38 25.83 -22.94 -23.88
CA GLY A 38 25.72 -22.59 -25.30
C GLY A 38 24.40 -22.97 -25.97
N SER A 39 23.50 -23.72 -25.32
CA SER A 39 22.22 -24.13 -25.90
C SER A 39 21.03 -23.61 -25.09
N CYS A 40 19.86 -23.50 -25.71
CA CYS A 40 18.61 -23.22 -25.00
C CYS A 40 18.06 -24.52 -24.39
N GLU A 41 18.01 -24.56 -23.06
CA GLU A 41 17.52 -25.70 -22.28
C GLU A 41 16.24 -25.33 -21.53
N GLU A 42 15.38 -26.31 -21.26
CA GLU A 42 14.13 -26.08 -20.55
C GLU A 42 14.39 -25.46 -19.17
N CYS A 43 13.68 -24.38 -18.87
CA CYS A 43 13.87 -23.56 -17.70
C CYS A 43 12.52 -22.96 -17.27
N ASN A 44 11.76 -23.73 -16.51
CA ASN A 44 10.44 -23.33 -16.04
C ASN A 44 10.44 -22.99 -14.55
N CYS A 45 10.18 -21.73 -14.20
CA CYS A 45 10.01 -21.26 -12.81
C CYS A 45 8.57 -20.84 -12.48
N GLY A 46 7.61 -21.21 -13.33
CA GLY A 46 6.22 -20.75 -13.20
C GLY A 46 6.01 -19.28 -13.58
N PRO A 47 4.77 -18.79 -13.52
CA PRO A 47 4.40 -17.45 -14.00
C PRO A 47 4.95 -16.32 -13.12
N TYR A 48 5.38 -16.64 -11.90
CA TYR A 48 5.84 -15.68 -10.90
C TYR A 48 7.37 -15.63 -10.76
N GLY A 49 8.11 -16.29 -11.64
CA GLY A 49 9.58 -16.32 -11.60
C GLY A 49 10.22 -16.12 -12.96
N SER A 50 11.42 -15.55 -12.98
CA SER A 50 12.32 -15.65 -14.12
C SER A 50 13.32 -16.78 -13.90
N CYS A 51 13.67 -17.49 -14.98
CA CYS A 51 14.52 -18.67 -14.93
C CYS A 51 15.88 -18.39 -15.58
N SER A 52 16.97 -18.86 -14.96
CA SER A 52 18.31 -18.83 -15.54
C SER A 52 19.13 -20.03 -15.05
N PHE A 53 20.29 -20.27 -15.67
CA PHE A 53 21.25 -21.27 -15.21
C PHE A 53 22.50 -20.60 -14.64
N GLN A 54 22.88 -20.97 -13.42
CA GLN A 54 24.15 -20.60 -12.80
C GLN A 54 24.97 -21.87 -12.53
N TYR A 55 26.20 -21.93 -13.03
CA TYR A 55 27.06 -23.12 -12.94
C TYR A 55 26.38 -24.43 -13.41
N GLY A 56 25.46 -24.31 -14.37
CA GLY A 56 24.68 -25.45 -14.89
C GLY A 56 23.47 -25.85 -14.05
N GLN A 57 23.24 -25.22 -12.90
CA GLN A 57 22.06 -25.44 -12.07
C GLN A 57 20.99 -24.41 -12.38
N LYS A 58 19.74 -24.86 -12.43
CA LYS A 58 18.58 -23.99 -12.61
C LYS A 58 18.45 -23.08 -11.40
N THR A 59 18.17 -21.81 -11.63
CA THR A 59 17.95 -20.80 -10.61
C THR A 59 16.68 -20.05 -10.94
N CYS A 60 15.75 -20.02 -9.99
CA CYS A 60 14.52 -19.25 -10.10
C CYS A 60 14.64 -17.94 -9.32
N ASN A 61 14.40 -16.82 -10.01
CA ASN A 61 14.28 -15.53 -9.36
C ASN A 61 12.79 -15.20 -9.25
N CYS A 62 12.22 -15.47 -8.08
CA CYS A 62 10.80 -15.20 -7.84
C CYS A 62 10.53 -13.70 -7.69
N ARG A 63 9.36 -13.27 -8.15
CA ARG A 63 8.84 -11.93 -7.87
C ARG A 63 8.70 -11.73 -6.35
N PRO A 64 8.71 -10.48 -5.85
CA PRO A 64 8.71 -10.21 -4.40
C PRO A 64 7.59 -10.86 -3.57
N PHE A 65 6.47 -11.23 -4.20
CA PHE A 65 5.29 -11.84 -3.56
C PHE A 65 5.19 -13.36 -3.75
N ALA A 66 6.12 -13.98 -4.48
CA ALA A 66 6.16 -15.42 -4.72
C ALA A 66 7.42 -16.02 -4.09
N PHE A 67 7.37 -17.32 -3.79
CA PHE A 67 8.50 -18.04 -3.22
C PHE A 67 8.74 -19.33 -3.99
N GLU A 68 9.98 -19.80 -3.96
CA GLU A 68 10.35 -21.03 -4.63
C GLU A 68 9.93 -22.23 -3.79
N LYS A 69 9.12 -23.10 -4.38
CA LYS A 69 8.75 -24.41 -3.82
C LYS A 69 8.82 -25.44 -4.94
N ASN A 70 9.56 -26.52 -4.70
CA ASN A 70 9.79 -27.57 -5.70
C ASN A 70 10.28 -27.00 -7.04
N GLU A 71 11.27 -26.09 -6.99
CA GLU A 71 11.90 -25.48 -8.17
C GLU A 71 10.95 -24.65 -9.07
N ILE A 72 9.82 -24.19 -8.52
CA ILE A 72 8.85 -23.33 -9.19
C ILE A 72 8.48 -22.19 -8.24
N CYS A 73 8.32 -20.98 -8.76
CA CYS A 73 7.81 -19.84 -8.01
C CYS A 73 6.29 -19.92 -7.91
N ILE A 74 5.78 -20.08 -6.70
CA ILE A 74 4.34 -20.11 -6.41
C ILE A 74 3.97 -18.97 -5.46
N ILE A 75 2.72 -18.56 -5.51
CA ILE A 75 2.12 -17.73 -4.47
C ILE A 75 1.48 -18.66 -3.43
N MET A 76 1.56 -18.29 -2.15
CA MET A 76 0.78 -18.97 -1.12
C MET A 76 -0.64 -18.44 -1.29
N GLU A 77 -1.51 -19.19 -1.97
CA GLU A 77 -2.94 -18.90 -1.93
C GLU A 77 -3.36 -18.92 -0.46
N SER A 78 -3.83 -17.77 0.04
CA SER A 78 -4.62 -17.76 1.27
C SER A 78 -5.77 -18.71 1.01
N THR A 79 -5.75 -19.88 1.64
CA THR A 79 -6.93 -20.72 1.68
C THR A 79 -8.03 -19.92 2.35
N THR A 80 -8.85 -19.22 1.56
CA THR A 80 -10.26 -19.04 1.85
C THR A 80 -10.87 -20.43 1.80
N SER A 81 -10.54 -21.28 2.78
CA SER A 81 -11.18 -22.56 2.96
C SER A 81 -12.48 -22.29 3.71
N ASP A 82 -13.54 -22.07 2.95
CA ASP A 82 -14.86 -22.53 3.33
C ASP A 82 -14.80 -24.06 3.49
N SER A 83 -14.33 -24.52 4.64
CA SER A 83 -14.68 -25.83 5.18
C SER A 83 -14.11 -25.99 6.58
N THR A 84 -15.03 -26.03 7.51
CA THR A 84 -14.92 -26.58 8.85
C THR A 84 -14.35 -28.00 8.82
N THR A 85 -13.04 -28.18 8.95
CA THR A 85 -12.52 -29.36 9.65
C THR A 85 -11.16 -29.06 10.26
N ALA A 86 -11.12 -29.10 11.59
CA ALA A 86 -9.91 -28.96 12.38
C ALA A 86 -8.92 -30.07 12.05
N VAL A 87 -7.91 -29.78 11.23
CA VAL A 87 -6.70 -30.59 11.15
C VAL A 87 -5.67 -29.97 12.10
N ARG A 88 -5.60 -30.53 13.31
CA ARG A 88 -4.45 -30.36 14.21
C ARG A 88 -3.26 -31.06 13.58
N THR A 89 -2.46 -30.34 12.80
CA THR A 89 -1.11 -30.82 12.46
C THR A 89 -0.11 -30.02 13.28
N THR A 90 0.51 -30.71 14.22
CA THR A 90 1.74 -30.32 14.91
C THR A 90 2.86 -30.16 13.88
N ILE A 91 3.04 -28.96 13.33
CA ILE A 91 4.21 -28.62 12.53
C ILE A 91 4.96 -27.51 13.28
N LEU A 92 6.14 -27.91 13.75
CA LEU A 92 7.21 -27.09 14.30
C LEU A 92 7.38 -25.79 13.48
N PRO A 93 7.35 -24.58 14.08
CA PRO A 93 7.45 -23.35 13.33
C PRO A 93 8.91 -23.18 12.88
N SER A 94 9.23 -23.68 11.69
CA SER A 94 10.46 -23.30 10.98
C SER A 94 10.35 -21.81 10.65
N THR A 95 11.08 -21.00 11.41
CA THR A 95 11.02 -19.54 11.47
C THR A 95 11.63 -18.83 10.26
N THR A 96 11.27 -19.21 9.04
CA THR A 96 11.40 -18.26 7.92
C THR A 96 10.18 -17.36 7.99
N GLN A 97 10.23 -16.38 8.90
CA GLN A 97 9.16 -15.41 9.10
C GLN A 97 9.06 -14.57 7.82
N TYR A 98 8.15 -14.97 6.94
CA TYR A 98 7.94 -14.35 5.65
C TYR A 98 7.33 -12.96 5.86
N CYS A 99 7.95 -11.95 5.27
CA CYS A 99 7.54 -10.57 5.37
C CYS A 99 6.34 -10.33 4.44
N ASN A 100 5.12 -10.60 4.93
CA ASN A 100 3.88 -10.34 4.20
C ASN A 100 3.13 -9.15 4.79
N CYS A 101 2.84 -8.14 3.98
CA CYS A 101 2.10 -6.93 4.34
C CYS A 101 0.78 -6.77 3.58
N GLY A 102 0.34 -7.79 2.85
CA GLY A 102 -0.88 -7.75 2.03
C GLY A 102 -0.72 -7.05 0.68
N GLU A 103 -1.79 -7.06 -0.10
CA GLU A 103 -1.83 -6.58 -1.50
C GLU A 103 -1.49 -5.10 -1.65
N TYR A 104 -1.89 -4.29 -0.67
CA TYR A 104 -1.72 -2.83 -0.71
C TYR A 104 -0.39 -2.35 -0.12
N SER A 105 0.59 -3.26 -0.03
CA SER A 105 1.95 -2.96 0.37
C SER A 105 2.85 -2.64 -0.83
N LYS A 106 3.67 -1.61 -0.68
CA LYS A 106 4.78 -1.27 -1.58
C LYS A 106 5.99 -2.15 -1.30
N SER A 107 6.30 -2.33 -0.02
CA SER A 107 7.43 -3.12 0.45
C SER A 107 7.18 -3.65 1.86
N CYS A 108 7.88 -4.73 2.19
CA CYS A 108 7.93 -5.30 3.53
C CYS A 108 9.39 -5.49 3.93
N HIS A 109 9.74 -5.09 5.15
CA HIS A 109 11.06 -5.33 5.70
C HIS A 109 11.00 -5.57 7.22
N TYR A 110 12.08 -6.11 7.79
CA TYR A 110 12.23 -6.26 9.23
C TYR A 110 13.24 -5.24 9.75
N ASN A 111 12.96 -4.63 10.91
CA ASN A 111 13.96 -3.82 11.60
C ASN A 111 15.00 -4.70 12.34
N ARG A 112 16.02 -4.08 12.94
CA ARG A 112 17.07 -4.79 13.71
C ARG A 112 16.54 -5.60 14.90
N ARG A 113 15.31 -5.35 15.34
CA ARG A 113 14.64 -6.08 16.43
C ARG A 113 13.76 -7.24 15.91
N GLY A 114 13.76 -7.50 14.61
CA GLY A 114 12.91 -8.52 13.99
C GLY A 114 11.43 -8.14 13.92
N VAL A 115 11.09 -6.85 14.07
CA VAL A 115 9.71 -6.37 13.91
C VAL A 115 9.46 -6.13 12.43
N LYS A 116 8.38 -6.72 11.92
CA LYS A 116 7.89 -6.52 10.54
C LYS A 116 7.41 -5.08 10.37
N ILE A 117 7.79 -4.45 9.27
CA ILE A 117 7.40 -3.10 8.88
C ILE A 117 6.81 -3.15 7.48
N CYS A 118 5.64 -2.55 7.31
CA CYS A 118 4.91 -2.48 6.05
C CYS A 118 4.89 -1.06 5.49
N ASP A 119 5.49 -0.88 4.31
CA ASP A 119 5.35 0.37 3.58
C ASP A 119 4.11 0.28 2.68
N CYS A 120 3.07 1.06 2.95
CA CYS A 120 1.79 0.95 2.24
C CYS A 120 1.64 1.93 1.06
N PHE A 121 0.77 1.61 0.11
CA PHE A 121 0.35 2.56 -0.93
C PHE A 121 -0.40 3.77 -0.33
N PRO A 122 -0.40 4.93 -1.00
CA PRO A 122 -1.20 6.07 -0.54
C PRO A 122 -2.68 5.68 -0.37
N GLY A 123 -3.30 6.12 0.72
CA GLY A 123 -4.66 5.71 1.08
C GLY A 123 -4.73 4.40 1.88
N TYR A 124 -3.60 3.78 2.20
CA TYR A 124 -3.50 2.59 3.06
C TYR A 124 -2.52 2.84 4.20
N ALA A 125 -2.72 2.16 5.33
CA ALA A 125 -1.83 2.23 6.49
C ALA A 125 -1.69 0.86 7.16
N GLU A 126 -0.60 0.66 7.89
CA GLU A 126 -0.35 -0.60 8.59
C GLU A 126 -1.36 -0.80 9.73
N LYS A 127 -2.05 -1.94 9.70
CA LYS A 127 -2.94 -2.44 10.75
C LYS A 127 -2.69 -3.93 10.95
N TYR A 128 -2.39 -4.32 12.18
CA TYR A 128 -2.11 -5.72 12.55
C TYR A 128 -1.06 -6.42 11.65
N GLY A 129 -0.09 -5.65 11.14
CA GLY A 129 0.96 -6.16 10.27
C GLY A 129 0.55 -6.35 8.81
N SER A 130 -0.54 -5.76 8.35
CA SER A 130 -0.93 -5.69 6.94
C SER A 130 -1.35 -4.27 6.56
N CYS A 131 -1.31 -3.93 5.27
CA CYS A 131 -1.79 -2.66 4.77
C CYS A 131 -3.30 -2.70 4.55
N ASP A 132 -4.04 -1.96 5.39
CA ASP A 132 -5.50 -1.82 5.31
C ASP A 132 -5.86 -0.42 4.81
N GLU A 133 -7.05 -0.30 4.20
CA GLU A 133 -7.55 0.97 3.69
C GLU A 133 -7.65 2.02 4.82
N CYS A 134 -7.04 3.17 4.58
CA CYS A 134 -6.91 4.25 5.53
C CYS A 134 -6.98 5.59 4.79
N ASN A 135 -8.22 6.04 4.55
CA ASN A 135 -8.47 7.30 3.87
C ASN A 135 -8.86 8.40 4.88
N CYS A 136 -8.10 9.49 4.91
CA CYS A 136 -8.39 10.71 5.68
C CYS A 136 -8.53 11.95 4.78
N GLY A 137 -8.67 11.77 3.47
CA GLY A 137 -8.68 12.85 2.49
C GLY A 137 -7.30 13.47 2.24
N PRO A 138 -7.21 14.46 1.33
CA PRO A 138 -5.93 15.05 0.90
C PRO A 138 -5.27 15.93 1.97
N TYR A 139 -6.02 16.31 3.00
CA TYR A 139 -5.57 17.17 4.09
C TYR A 139 -5.21 16.43 5.37
N GLY A 140 -5.30 15.10 5.38
CA GLY A 140 -5.07 14.27 6.55
C GLY A 140 -4.00 13.21 6.32
N SER A 141 -3.21 12.93 7.36
CA SER A 141 -2.45 11.69 7.46
C SER A 141 -3.29 10.63 8.18
N CYS A 142 -3.27 9.39 7.69
CA CYS A 142 -4.07 8.30 8.24
C CYS A 142 -3.19 7.29 8.97
N SER A 143 -3.66 6.81 10.12
CA SER A 143 -3.01 5.74 10.90
C SER A 143 -4.03 4.92 11.67
N PHE A 144 -3.62 3.77 12.23
CA PHE A 144 -4.45 2.96 13.11
C PHE A 144 -3.92 2.98 14.54
N GLN A 145 -4.80 3.27 15.49
CA GLN A 145 -4.54 3.12 16.93
C GLN A 145 -5.54 2.13 17.51
N ASN A 146 -5.05 1.08 18.17
CA ASN A 146 -5.89 -0.01 18.71
C ASN A 146 -6.86 -0.59 17.67
N GLY A 147 -6.42 -0.67 16.40
CA GLY A 147 -7.22 -1.18 15.28
C GLY A 147 -8.25 -0.19 14.71
N ARG A 148 -8.38 1.00 15.31
CA ARG A 148 -9.31 2.05 14.86
C ARG A 148 -8.59 3.12 14.05
N LYS A 149 -9.20 3.48 12.92
CA LYS A 149 -8.71 4.55 12.04
C LYS A 149 -8.63 5.86 12.82
N THR A 150 -7.50 6.55 12.71
CA THR A 150 -7.23 7.85 13.32
C THR A 150 -6.69 8.78 12.23
N CYS A 151 -7.30 9.95 12.06
CA CYS A 151 -6.83 10.97 11.14
C CYS A 151 -6.06 12.05 11.89
N SER A 152 -4.96 12.51 11.29
CA SER A 152 -4.23 13.69 11.74
C SER A 152 -4.36 14.75 10.67
N CYS A 153 -5.23 15.72 10.90
CA CYS A 153 -5.48 16.82 9.97
C CYS A 153 -4.37 17.86 10.05
N LYS A 154 -4.05 18.46 8.90
CA LYS A 154 -3.16 19.62 8.82
C LYS A 154 -3.78 20.84 9.55
N SER A 155 -2.98 21.87 9.78
CA SER A 155 -3.41 23.09 10.46
C SER A 155 -4.56 23.77 9.70
N PHE A 156 -5.60 24.21 10.43
CA PHE A 156 -6.81 24.85 9.89
C PHE A 156 -7.79 23.91 9.16
N GLN A 157 -7.60 22.60 9.22
CA GLN A 157 -8.58 21.60 8.77
C GLN A 157 -9.23 20.89 9.97
N VAL A 158 -10.41 20.34 9.74
CA VAL A 158 -11.15 19.56 10.74
C VAL A 158 -11.52 18.18 10.23
N GLU A 159 -11.54 17.21 11.15
CA GLU A 159 -12.04 15.88 10.85
C GLU A 159 -13.57 15.88 10.93
N ILE A 160 -14.22 15.58 9.80
CA ILE A 160 -15.66 15.38 9.70
C ILE A 160 -15.90 13.99 9.11
N ASN A 161 -16.68 13.16 9.79
CA ASN A 161 -16.98 11.78 9.37
C ASN A 161 -15.73 10.93 9.05
N GLY A 162 -14.64 11.14 9.79
CA GLY A 162 -13.40 10.40 9.58
C GLY A 162 -12.58 10.86 8.38
N VAL A 163 -12.79 12.07 7.87
CA VAL A 163 -12.03 12.68 6.76
C VAL A 163 -11.67 14.11 7.12
N CYS A 164 -10.44 14.54 6.82
CA CYS A 164 -10.00 15.91 7.02
C CYS A 164 -10.47 16.80 5.87
N VAL A 165 -11.22 17.84 6.19
CA VAL A 165 -11.74 18.83 5.24
C VAL A 165 -11.30 20.24 5.63
N GLU A 166 -11.21 21.13 4.64
CA GLU A 166 -10.96 22.55 4.91
C GLU A 166 -12.12 23.14 5.72
N MET A 167 -11.79 23.92 6.75
CA MET A 167 -12.76 24.84 7.33
C MET A 167 -13.08 25.87 6.26
N GLY A 168 -14.20 25.71 5.57
CA GLY A 168 -14.68 26.72 4.65
C GLY A 168 -14.80 28.04 5.40
N THR A 169 -13.98 29.02 5.03
CA THR A 169 -14.40 30.42 5.15
C THR A 169 -15.64 30.51 4.29
N THR A 170 -16.80 30.69 4.90
CA THR A 170 -18.04 30.98 4.19
C THR A 170 -17.86 32.30 3.41
N SER A 171 -17.33 32.21 2.20
CA SER A 171 -17.58 33.18 1.14
C SER A 171 -18.71 32.58 0.30
N GLU A 172 -19.89 33.14 0.53
CA GLU A 172 -21.09 33.19 -0.31
C GLU A 172 -21.05 32.43 -1.65
N GLY A 173 -22.03 31.54 -1.85
CA GLY A 173 -22.54 31.25 -3.20
C GLY A 173 -22.93 29.80 -3.49
N ALA A 174 -24.23 29.51 -3.36
CA ALA A 174 -25.00 28.45 -4.03
C ALA A 174 -24.67 26.96 -3.69
N THR A 175 -25.60 26.02 -3.49
CA THR A 175 -27.07 25.93 -3.53
C THR A 175 -27.44 24.57 -2.92
N ASP A 176 -28.59 24.50 -2.25
CA ASP A 176 -29.44 23.32 -2.00
C ASP A 176 -28.83 22.04 -1.41
N SER A 177 -29.02 21.85 -0.10
CA SER A 177 -30.09 20.98 0.42
C SER A 177 -29.97 20.84 1.94
N ALA A 178 -30.83 21.57 2.66
CA ALA A 178 -31.23 21.22 4.02
C ALA A 178 -31.86 19.80 3.99
N ILE A 179 -31.76 18.97 5.04
CA ILE A 179 -32.66 19.03 6.20
C ILE A 179 -32.07 18.17 7.35
N VAL A 180 -31.75 18.87 8.46
CA VAL A 180 -32.17 18.65 9.86
C VAL A 180 -31.90 17.31 10.57
N SER A 181 -31.16 17.37 11.70
CA SER A 181 -31.66 17.14 13.08
C SER A 181 -30.48 16.78 14.00
N SER A 182 -29.90 17.71 14.76
CA SER A 182 -30.34 18.20 16.08
C SER A 182 -29.37 17.70 17.15
N THR A 183 -28.43 18.57 17.58
CA THR A 183 -28.00 18.82 18.99
C THR A 183 -26.67 19.61 19.09
N VAL A 184 -26.09 20.12 18.00
CA VAL A 184 -25.01 21.10 18.14
C VAL A 184 -25.66 22.46 18.33
N GLN A 185 -25.68 22.93 19.57
CA GLN A 185 -26.06 24.28 19.93
C GLN A 185 -25.16 25.24 19.13
N GLU A 186 -25.70 25.81 18.05
CA GLU A 186 -24.97 26.71 17.14
C GLU A 186 -24.38 27.88 17.94
N CYS A 187 -23.05 27.92 17.98
CA CYS A 187 -22.27 28.94 18.67
C CYS A 187 -22.10 30.15 17.75
N ASP A 188 -23.21 30.73 17.29
CA ASP A 188 -23.21 31.90 16.41
C ASP A 188 -23.35 33.19 17.23
N CYS A 189 -22.23 33.88 17.45
CA CYS A 189 -22.17 35.18 18.13
C CYS A 189 -22.17 36.37 17.15
N GLY A 190 -22.33 36.12 15.84
CA GLY A 190 -22.17 37.12 14.79
C GLY A 190 -20.71 37.50 14.52
N PRO A 191 -20.45 38.31 13.49
CA PRO A 191 -19.09 38.59 12.99
C PRO A 191 -18.22 39.44 13.93
N ARG A 192 -18.82 40.06 14.96
CA ARG A 192 -18.15 40.94 15.94
C ARG A 192 -18.10 40.32 17.34
N GLY A 193 -18.33 39.01 17.42
CA GLY A 193 -18.35 38.25 18.66
C GLY A 193 -17.53 36.97 18.53
N ARG A 194 -16.80 36.61 19.58
CA ARG A 194 -16.18 35.29 19.72
C ARG A 194 -17.06 34.41 20.59
N CYS A 195 -17.36 33.20 20.13
CA CYS A 195 -18.10 32.23 20.94
C CYS A 195 -17.17 31.43 21.84
N THR A 196 -17.57 31.26 23.09
CA THR A 196 -16.93 30.37 24.06
C THR A 196 -17.98 29.42 24.63
N LEU A 197 -17.62 28.16 24.82
CA LEU A 197 -18.48 27.13 25.40
C LEU A 197 -17.93 26.77 26.78
N GLU A 198 -18.61 27.20 27.84
CA GLU A 198 -18.29 26.84 29.22
C GLU A 198 -19.34 25.85 29.73
N SER A 199 -18.93 24.63 30.10
CA SER A 199 -19.83 23.57 30.61
C SER A 199 -21.05 23.27 29.71
N GLY A 200 -20.87 23.35 28.39
CA GLY A 200 -21.94 23.11 27.41
C GLY A 200 -22.93 24.27 27.23
N GLN A 201 -22.69 25.43 27.84
CA GLN A 201 -23.47 26.65 27.61
C GLN A 201 -22.68 27.63 26.74
N LYS A 202 -23.33 28.17 25.70
CA LYS A 202 -22.73 29.18 24.82
C LYS A 202 -22.63 30.53 25.53
N LYS A 203 -21.52 31.24 25.31
CA LYS A 203 -21.24 32.57 25.84
C LYS A 203 -20.52 33.41 24.79
N CYS A 204 -21.03 34.60 24.50
CA CYS A 204 -20.47 35.48 23.48
C CYS A 204 -19.59 36.57 24.10
N VAL A 205 -18.35 36.67 23.62
CA VAL A 205 -17.43 37.76 23.95
C VAL A 205 -17.46 38.77 22.81
N CYS A 206 -18.08 39.93 23.05
CA CYS A 206 -18.30 40.95 22.04
C CYS A 206 -17.16 41.98 21.97
N ASP A 207 -16.90 42.50 20.77
CA ASP A 207 -15.92 43.57 20.54
C ASP A 207 -16.36 44.89 21.19
N GLN A 208 -15.41 45.83 21.37
CA GLN A 208 -15.53 47.09 22.16
C GLN A 208 -16.74 48.01 21.86
N PHE A 209 -17.47 47.82 20.75
CA PHE A 209 -18.64 48.63 20.36
C PHE A 209 -19.93 47.82 20.19
N THR A 210 -19.94 46.61 20.72
CA THR A 210 -21.07 45.67 20.63
C THR A 210 -21.36 45.07 21.99
N SER A 211 -22.60 44.66 22.21
CA SER A 211 -23.06 44.01 23.44
C SER A 211 -23.84 42.74 23.12
N GLU A 212 -23.81 41.77 24.03
CA GLU A 212 -24.54 40.52 23.87
C GLU A 212 -26.04 40.76 24.06
N ARG A 213 -26.83 40.42 23.05
CA ARG A 213 -28.29 40.41 23.11
C ARG A 213 -28.81 39.15 22.43
N GLU A 214 -29.64 38.40 23.14
CA GLU A 214 -30.23 37.13 22.65
C GLU A 214 -29.18 36.11 22.14
N GLY A 215 -27.98 36.11 22.75
CA GLY A 215 -26.91 35.19 22.40
C GLY A 215 -26.17 35.54 21.10
N ARG A 216 -26.17 36.82 20.70
CA ARG A 216 -25.39 37.42 19.60
C ARG A 216 -24.84 38.79 19.97
N CYS A 217 -23.72 39.20 19.36
CA CYS A 217 -23.15 40.52 19.56
C CYS A 217 -23.79 41.53 18.60
N VAL A 218 -24.51 42.51 19.15
CA VAL A 218 -25.18 43.59 18.41
C VAL A 218 -24.56 44.94 18.75
N GLY A 219 -24.56 45.88 17.80
CA GLY A 219 -24.09 47.25 18.04
C GLY A 219 -24.89 47.91 19.15
N MET A 220 -24.20 48.69 20.00
CA MET A 220 -24.86 49.60 20.95
C MET A 220 -25.60 50.72 20.22
#